data_AF-A0A016RW24-F1
#
_entry.id   AF-A0A016RW24-F1
#
_cell.length_a   1.000
_cell.length_b   1.000
_cell.length_c   1.000
_cell.angle_alpha   90.00
_cell.angle_beta   90.00
_cell.angle_gamma   90.00
#
_symmetry.space_group_name_H-M   'P 1'
#
loop_
_entity.id
_entity.type
_entity.pdbx_description
1 polymer ?
#
loop_
_entity_poly.entity_id
_entity_poly.type
_entity_poly.pdbx_seq_one_letter_code
_entity_poly.pdbx_strand_id
1 'polypeptide(L)'
;MKKNQNHSKKPIICHIRPSPTEGVTVKTDLNTVSFPNSSAIFDSHNKPGNPGALICACLVCIGVPKTRDDDLISILEKRFSTKGLEIECLSSLPHGSGLGTSSILATAIIKGLWQSSGTSYSEKNICHAVSTIFYTVYSSERRRLLIILSSWL
;
A
#
# COMPACT_ATOMS: atom_id res chain seq x y z
N MET A 1 -10.99 -11.46 -36.76
CA MET A 1 -9.70 -12.08 -36.38
C MET A 1 -9.10 -11.27 -35.23
N LYS A 2 -8.97 -11.89 -34.05
CA LYS A 2 -8.54 -11.25 -32.80
C LYS A 2 -7.05 -10.90 -32.90
N LYS A 3 -6.71 -9.62 -32.73
CA LYS A 3 -5.32 -9.17 -32.71
C LYS A 3 -4.63 -9.79 -31.48
N ASN A 4 -3.70 -10.71 -31.74
CA ASN A 4 -2.74 -11.20 -30.76
C ASN A 4 -1.89 -10.03 -30.30
N GLN A 5 -2.29 -9.38 -29.20
CA GLN A 5 -1.43 -8.45 -28.48
C GLN A 5 -0.46 -9.29 -27.65
N ASN A 6 0.78 -9.38 -28.14
CA ASN A 6 1.95 -9.73 -27.34
C ASN A 6 2.05 -8.72 -26.18
N HIS A 7 1.36 -8.97 -25.06
CA HIS A 7 1.56 -8.18 -23.86
C HIS A 7 2.77 -8.73 -23.14
N SER A 8 3.89 -8.01 -23.21
CA SER A 8 4.94 -8.05 -22.18
C SER A 8 4.23 -8.12 -20.83
N LYS A 9 4.30 -9.27 -20.16
CA LYS A 9 3.81 -9.44 -18.79
C LYS A 9 4.60 -8.47 -17.93
N LYS A 10 4.07 -7.27 -17.69
CA LYS A 10 4.54 -6.42 -16.61
C LYS A 10 4.28 -7.23 -15.34
N PRO A 11 5.32 -7.69 -14.63
CA PRO A 11 5.17 -8.72 -13.59
C PRO A 11 4.35 -8.21 -12.40
N ILE A 12 4.24 -6.89 -12.26
CA ILE A 12 3.53 -6.19 -11.20
C ILE A 12 2.80 -5.00 -11.82
N ILE A 13 1.48 -4.93 -11.61
CA ILE A 13 0.63 -3.84 -12.07
C ILE A 13 -0.16 -3.34 -10.86
N CYS A 14 -0.19 -2.02 -10.65
CA CYS A 14 -1.07 -1.39 -9.68
C CYS A 14 -1.99 -0.39 -10.39
N HIS A 15 -3.28 -0.46 -10.10
CA HIS A 15 -4.29 0.49 -10.54
C HIS A 15 -4.89 1.16 -9.31
N ILE A 16 -4.85 2.49 -9.30
CA ILE A 16 -5.46 3.31 -8.25
C ILE A 16 -6.65 4.01 -8.90
N ARG A 17 -7.84 3.79 -8.36
CA ARG A 17 -9.08 4.38 -8.85
C ARG A 17 -9.92 4.87 -7.67
N PRO A 18 -10.63 6.00 -7.82
CA PRO A 18 -11.65 6.37 -6.85
C PRO A 18 -12.77 5.32 -6.87
N SER A 19 -13.31 5.00 -5.69
CA SER A 19 -14.42 4.07 -5.50
C SER A 19 -15.57 4.77 -4.79
N PRO A 20 -16.83 4.43 -5.11
CA PRO A 20 -17.99 4.92 -4.36
C PRO A 20 -18.09 4.34 -2.94
N THR A 21 -17.30 3.31 -2.63
CA THR A 21 -17.30 2.66 -1.30
C THR A 21 -16.42 3.44 -0.34
N GLU A 22 -16.96 3.87 0.80
CA GLU A 22 -16.22 4.64 1.80
C GLU A 22 -15.00 3.86 2.35
N GLY A 23 -13.86 4.55 2.45
CA GLY A 23 -12.60 3.97 2.94
C GLY A 23 -11.65 3.52 1.84
N VAL A 24 -10.75 2.58 2.16
CA VAL A 24 -9.75 2.09 1.20
C VAL A 24 -9.91 0.61 0.93
N THR A 25 -10.14 0.24 -0.32
CA THR A 25 -10.25 -1.15 -0.75
C THR A 25 -8.99 -1.57 -1.50
N VAL A 26 -8.33 -2.60 -0.99
CA VAL A 26 -7.20 -3.26 -1.63
C VAL A 26 -7.71 -4.51 -2.34
N LYS A 27 -7.56 -4.56 -3.66
CA LYS A 27 -7.85 -5.76 -4.45
C LYS A 27 -6.53 -6.39 -4.89
N THR A 28 -6.30 -7.62 -4.49
CA THR A 28 -5.19 -8.45 -4.95
C THR A 28 -5.76 -9.59 -5.79
N ASP A 29 -4.93 -10.22 -6.63
CA ASP A 29 -5.31 -11.33 -7.53
C ASP A 29 -6.13 -12.44 -6.83
N LEU A 30 -5.84 -12.71 -5.55
CA LEU A 30 -6.47 -13.78 -4.77
C LEU A 30 -7.45 -13.28 -3.68
N ASN A 31 -7.33 -12.02 -3.24
CA ASN A 31 -8.04 -11.51 -2.07
C ASN A 31 -8.42 -10.04 -2.23
N THR A 32 -9.62 -9.68 -1.78
CA THR A 32 -10.04 -8.28 -1.62
C THR A 32 -10.15 -7.96 -0.14
N VAL A 33 -9.53 -6.86 0.29
CA VAL A 33 -9.53 -6.38 1.67
C VAL A 33 -9.97 -4.92 1.68
N SER A 34 -11.07 -4.62 2.36
CA SER A 34 -11.54 -3.25 2.57
C SER A 34 -11.18 -2.77 3.97
N PHE A 35 -10.61 -1.57 4.05
CA PHE A 35 -10.30 -0.86 5.28
C PHE A 35 -11.25 0.34 5.41
N PRO A 36 -12.35 0.20 6.19
CA PRO A 36 -13.35 1.25 6.33
C PRO A 36 -12.86 2.42 7.21
N ASN A 37 -11.92 2.17 8.12
CA ASN A 37 -11.47 3.16 9.11
C ASN A 37 -9.95 3.31 9.14
N SER A 38 -9.50 4.46 9.63
CA SER A 38 -8.09 4.78 9.82
C SER A 38 -7.37 3.82 10.78
N SER A 39 -8.03 3.42 11.86
CA SER A 39 -7.52 2.42 12.80
C SER A 39 -7.19 1.09 12.13
N ALA A 40 -8.04 0.60 11.20
CA ALA A 40 -7.81 -0.66 10.48
C ALA A 40 -6.57 -0.60 9.57
N ILE A 41 -6.35 0.56 8.92
CA ILE A 41 -5.15 0.83 8.13
C ILE A 41 -3.91 0.83 9.05
N PHE A 42 -3.97 1.53 10.18
CA PHE A 42 -2.91 1.56 11.19
C PHE A 42 -2.67 0.24 11.91
N ASP A 43 -3.64 -0.68 11.95
CA ASP A 43 -3.41 -2.01 12.51
C ASP A 43 -2.71 -2.92 11.48
N SER A 44 -3.02 -2.72 10.20
CA SER A 44 -2.51 -3.54 9.09
C SER A 44 -1.19 -3.05 8.50
N HIS A 45 -0.83 -1.76 8.62
CA HIS A 45 0.39 -1.18 8.04
C HIS A 45 1.69 -1.88 8.49
N ASN A 46 1.63 -2.59 9.62
CA ASN A 46 2.79 -3.18 10.26
C ASN A 46 2.78 -4.71 10.28
N LYS A 47 1.85 -5.32 9.53
CA LYS A 47 1.63 -6.76 9.49
C LYS A 47 1.97 -7.28 8.10
N PRO A 48 3.23 -7.59 7.77
CA PRO A 48 3.62 -8.03 6.43
C PRO A 48 2.84 -9.25 5.92
N GLY A 49 2.28 -10.07 6.82
CA GLY A 49 1.41 -11.20 6.47
C GLY A 49 0.00 -10.83 5.98
N ASN A 50 -0.45 -9.58 6.14
CA ASN A 50 -1.78 -9.17 5.68
C ASN A 50 -1.76 -8.70 4.22
N PRO A 51 -2.68 -9.18 3.37
CA PRO A 51 -2.88 -8.62 2.04
C PRO A 51 -3.25 -7.13 2.17
N GLY A 52 -2.40 -6.25 1.61
CA GLY A 52 -2.57 -4.81 1.71
C GLY A 52 -1.76 -4.10 2.79
N ALA A 53 -0.95 -4.80 3.59
CA ALA A 53 -0.12 -4.17 4.62
C ALA A 53 0.86 -3.11 4.06
N LEU A 54 1.48 -3.42 2.92
CA LEU A 54 2.33 -2.47 2.20
C LEU A 54 1.57 -1.22 1.77
N ILE A 55 0.34 -1.39 1.25
CA ILE A 55 -0.52 -0.30 0.81
C ILE A 55 -0.93 0.56 2.00
N CYS A 56 -1.29 -0.06 3.12
CA CYS A 56 -1.58 0.63 4.37
C CYS A 56 -0.39 1.45 4.87
N ALA A 57 0.83 0.92 4.76
CA ALA A 57 2.03 1.66 5.11
C ALA A 57 2.29 2.83 4.14
N CYS A 58 2.06 2.66 2.84
CA CYS A 58 2.10 3.77 1.88
C CYS A 58 1.11 4.88 2.23
N LEU A 59 -0.13 4.50 2.55
CA LEU A 59 -1.22 5.38 2.95
C LEU A 59 -0.86 6.20 4.21
N VAL A 60 -0.37 5.54 5.26
CA VAL A 60 0.10 6.23 6.48
C VAL A 60 1.29 7.14 6.17
N CYS A 61 2.21 6.72 5.30
CA CYS A 61 3.38 7.52 4.93
C CYS A 61 3.04 8.80 4.16
N ILE A 62 1.97 8.80 3.35
CA ILE A 62 1.46 10.01 2.69
C ILE A 62 0.53 10.84 3.59
N GLY A 63 0.19 10.34 4.79
CA GLY A 63 -0.70 10.99 5.74
C GLY A 63 -2.18 10.79 5.47
N VAL A 64 -2.56 9.64 4.91
CA VAL A 64 -3.94 9.24 4.59
C VAL A 64 -4.18 7.86 5.22
N PRO A 65 -4.32 7.73 6.56
CA PRO A 65 -4.61 8.75 7.57
C PRO A 65 -3.41 9.17 8.44
N LYS A 66 -3.45 10.36 9.06
CA LYS A 66 -2.38 10.85 9.95
C LYS A 66 -2.42 10.23 11.36
N THR A 67 -3.61 10.02 11.90
CA THR A 67 -3.83 9.45 13.23
C THR A 67 -4.87 8.33 13.18
N ARG A 68 -4.90 7.48 14.21
CA ARG A 68 -5.84 6.35 14.33
C ARG A 68 -7.30 6.77 14.53
N ASP A 69 -7.50 7.98 15.03
CA ASP A 69 -8.81 8.58 15.30
C ASP A 69 -9.26 9.52 14.16
N ASP A 70 -8.40 9.73 13.15
CA ASP A 70 -8.71 10.64 12.06
C ASP A 70 -9.82 10.09 11.16
N ASP A 71 -10.62 11.00 10.62
CA ASP A 71 -11.72 10.68 9.74
C ASP A 71 -11.17 10.43 8.32
N LEU A 72 -10.93 9.15 8.03
CA LEU A 72 -10.29 8.70 6.79
C LEU A 72 -11.02 9.23 5.55
N ILE A 73 -12.36 9.24 5.58
CA ILE A 73 -13.23 9.69 4.49
C ILE A 73 -13.02 11.19 4.25
N SER A 74 -13.03 11.99 5.32
CA SER A 74 -12.78 13.43 5.23
C SER A 74 -11.40 13.76 4.63
N ILE A 75 -10.37 12.99 4.97
CA ILE A 75 -9.03 13.16 4.37
C ILE A 75 -9.05 12.77 2.89
N LEU A 76 -9.67 11.65 2.54
CA LEU A 76 -9.80 11.17 1.17
C LEU A 76 -10.54 12.20 0.30
N GLU A 77 -11.64 12.76 0.78
CA GLU A 77 -12.38 13.81 0.07
C GLU A 77 -11.53 15.07 -0.12
N LYS A 78 -10.80 15.48 0.93
CA LYS A 78 -9.93 16.67 0.86
C LYS A 78 -8.74 16.50 -0.07
N ARG A 79 -8.19 15.28 -0.21
CA ARG A 79 -6.97 14.99 -0.99
C ARG A 79 -7.25 14.52 -2.41
N PHE A 80 -8.29 13.71 -2.58
CA PHE A 80 -8.60 12.99 -3.81
C PHE A 80 -10.01 13.27 -4.33
N SER A 81 -10.80 14.11 -3.64
CA SER A 81 -12.20 14.41 -3.98
C SER A 81 -13.06 13.16 -4.15
N THR A 82 -12.77 12.13 -3.36
CA THR A 82 -13.51 10.87 -3.31
C THR A 82 -13.65 10.43 -1.86
N LYS A 83 -14.77 9.77 -1.53
CA LYS A 83 -14.98 9.14 -0.21
C LYS A 83 -14.28 7.78 -0.08
N GLY A 84 -13.89 7.21 -1.22
CA GLY A 84 -13.38 5.87 -1.35
C GLY A 84 -12.22 5.76 -2.32
N LEU A 85 -11.22 4.94 -1.99
CA LEU A 85 -10.10 4.64 -2.88
C LEU A 85 -9.97 3.14 -3.07
N GLU A 86 -9.90 2.70 -4.32
CA GLU A 86 -9.65 1.32 -4.68
C GLU A 86 -8.24 1.19 -5.28
N ILE A 87 -7.46 0.29 -4.70
CA ILE A 87 -6.08 -0.01 -5.06
C ILE A 87 -6.04 -1.47 -5.47
N GLU A 88 -6.02 -1.70 -6.77
CA GLU A 88 -5.93 -3.03 -7.38
C GLU A 88 -4.47 -3.34 -7.70
N CYS A 89 -3.92 -4.41 -7.10
CA CYS A 89 -2.57 -4.88 -7.30
C CYS A 89 -2.59 -6.28 -7.91
N LEU A 90 -2.13 -6.38 -9.15
CA LEU A 90 -1.99 -7.62 -9.89
C LEU A 90 -0.50 -7.99 -9.90
N SER A 91 -0.14 -9.10 -9.27
CA SER A 91 1.21 -9.63 -9.30
C SER A 91 1.19 -11.06 -9.80
N SER A 92 1.82 -11.32 -10.95
CA SER A 92 1.95 -12.68 -11.49
C SER A 92 3.12 -13.45 -10.85
N LEU A 93 3.70 -12.94 -9.76
CA LEU A 93 4.87 -13.51 -9.11
C LEU A 93 4.46 -14.17 -7.79
N PRO A 94 4.91 -15.41 -7.52
CA PRO A 94 4.62 -16.09 -6.28
C PRO A 94 5.21 -15.31 -5.10
N HIS A 95 4.40 -15.12 -4.06
CA HIS A 95 4.81 -14.52 -2.80
C HIS A 95 6.05 -15.25 -2.25
N GLY A 96 7.15 -14.53 -2.00
CA GLY A 96 8.36 -15.09 -1.37
C GLY A 96 9.61 -15.19 -2.23
N SER A 97 9.64 -14.69 -3.48
CA SER A 97 10.85 -14.80 -4.32
C SER A 97 12.05 -13.95 -3.91
N GLY A 98 11.98 -13.14 -2.83
CA GLY A 98 13.12 -12.31 -2.38
C GLY A 98 13.59 -11.23 -3.37
N LEU A 99 12.83 -10.99 -4.45
CA LEU A 99 13.24 -10.18 -5.61
C LEU A 99 13.00 -8.65 -5.47
N GLY A 100 12.66 -8.15 -4.28
CA GLY A 100 12.39 -6.72 -4.11
C GLY A 100 11.11 -6.23 -4.81
N THR A 101 10.15 -7.12 -5.08
CA THR A 101 8.86 -6.79 -5.70
C THR A 101 8.04 -5.81 -4.85
N SER A 102 8.16 -5.90 -3.52
CA SER A 102 7.49 -5.03 -2.56
C SER A 102 7.90 -3.56 -2.67
N SER A 103 9.17 -3.25 -2.92
CA SER A 103 9.65 -1.86 -3.02
C SER A 103 9.23 -1.21 -4.35
N ILE A 104 9.23 -1.98 -5.45
CA ILE A 104 8.70 -1.54 -6.74
C ILE A 104 7.20 -1.23 -6.61
N LEU A 105 6.44 -2.11 -5.95
CA LEU A 105 5.01 -1.90 -5.75
C LEU A 105 4.74 -0.68 -4.87
N ALA A 106 5.46 -0.52 -3.75
CA ALA A 106 5.33 0.66 -2.88
C ALA A 106 5.62 1.96 -3.63
N THR A 107 6.66 1.96 -4.48
CA THR A 107 6.99 3.10 -5.35
C THR A 107 5.84 3.45 -6.28
N ALA A 108 5.26 2.44 -6.93
CA ALA A 108 4.16 2.63 -7.88
C ALA A 108 2.89 3.12 -7.19
N ILE A 109 2.59 2.62 -5.98
CA ILE A 109 1.48 3.08 -5.14
C ILE A 109 1.67 4.55 -4.73
N ILE A 110 2.82 4.90 -4.14
CA ILE A 110 3.08 6.29 -3.72
C ILE A 110 3.01 7.24 -4.92
N LYS A 111 3.62 6.85 -6.04
CA LYS A 111 3.59 7.64 -7.27
C LYS A 111 2.16 7.84 -7.77
N GLY A 112 1.35 6.78 -7.80
CA GLY A 112 -0.05 6.86 -8.20
C GLY A 112 -0.90 7.70 -7.23
N LEU A 113 -0.67 7.57 -5.92
CA LEU A 113 -1.34 8.37 -4.90
C LEU A 113 -0.97 9.86 -5.04
N TRP A 114 0.30 10.19 -5.22
CA TRP A 114 0.69 11.58 -5.41
C TRP A 114 0.21 12.16 -6.74
N GLN A 115 0.20 11.38 -7.82
CA GLN A 115 -0.43 11.78 -9.08
C GLN A 115 -1.93 12.02 -8.90
N SER A 116 -2.64 11.13 -8.21
CA SER A 116 -4.08 11.26 -7.97
C SER A 116 -4.41 12.39 -6.99
N SER A 117 -3.51 12.71 -6.05
CA SER A 117 -3.67 13.82 -5.12
C SER A 117 -3.23 15.17 -5.71
N GLY A 118 -2.67 15.19 -6.93
CA GLY A 118 -2.12 16.41 -7.55
C GLY A 118 -0.93 17.01 -6.80
N THR A 119 -0.25 16.23 -5.95
CA THR A 119 0.90 16.69 -5.16
C THR A 119 2.17 16.62 -6.00
N SER A 120 2.95 17.70 -6.09
CA SER A 120 4.26 17.68 -6.75
C SER A 120 5.25 16.85 -5.93
N TYR A 121 5.84 15.82 -6.55
CA TYR A 121 6.81 14.93 -5.90
C TYR A 121 8.14 14.89 -6.66
N SER A 122 9.23 14.75 -5.91
CA SER A 122 10.57 14.48 -6.45
C SER A 122 10.89 13.00 -6.33
N GLU A 123 11.69 12.45 -7.25
CA GLU A 123 12.15 11.05 -7.19
C GLU A 123 12.84 10.73 -5.88
N LYS A 124 13.63 11.67 -5.34
CA LYS A 124 14.27 11.52 -4.02
C LYS A 124 13.25 11.32 -2.90
N ASN A 125 12.13 12.06 -2.95
CA ASN A 125 11.08 11.94 -1.94
C ASN A 125 10.35 10.60 -2.06
N ILE A 126 10.11 10.11 -3.29
CA ILE A 126 9.53 8.77 -3.48
C ILE A 126 10.46 7.72 -2.88
N CYS A 127 11.75 7.74 -3.26
CA CYS A 127 12.73 6.76 -2.78
C CYS A 127 12.85 6.78 -1.26
N HIS A 128 12.87 7.97 -0.65
CA HIS A 128 12.91 8.11 0.81
C HIS A 128 11.65 7.52 1.45
N ALA A 129 10.45 7.90 0.97
CA ALA A 129 9.19 7.40 1.50
C ALA A 129 9.09 5.87 1.40
N VAL A 130 9.44 5.29 0.24
CA VAL A 130 9.46 3.84 0.02
C VAL A 130 10.42 3.15 0.98
N SER A 131 11.59 3.73 1.21
CA SER A 131 12.57 3.21 2.16
C SER A 131 12.01 3.22 3.58
N THR A 132 11.37 4.31 4.00
CA THR A 132 10.70 4.42 5.31
C THR A 132 9.61 3.38 5.47
N ILE A 133 8.75 3.20 4.45
CA ILE A 133 7.68 2.20 4.46
C ILE A 133 8.24 0.79 4.59
N PHE A 134 9.24 0.47 3.78
CA PHE A 134 9.89 -0.84 3.81
C PHE A 134 10.50 -1.09 5.19
N TYR A 135 11.19 -0.09 5.75
CA TYR A 135 11.74 -0.19 7.09
C TYR A 135 10.65 -0.39 8.14
N THR A 136 9.53 0.33 8.10
CA THR A 136 8.44 0.14 9.07
C THR A 136 7.83 -1.26 8.99
N VAL A 137 7.49 -1.72 7.79
CA VAL A 137 6.86 -3.04 7.57
C VAL A 137 7.81 -4.19 7.95
N TYR A 138 9.08 -4.11 7.55
CA TYR A 138 10.07 -5.17 7.82
C TYR A 138 10.73 -5.08 9.21
N SER A 139 10.88 -3.89 9.78
CA SER A 139 11.45 -3.70 11.12
C SER A 139 10.55 -4.33 12.18
N SER A 140 9.24 -4.37 11.96
CA SER A 140 8.35 -5.06 12.91
C SER A 140 8.40 -6.57 12.84
N GLU A 141 8.76 -7.15 11.70
CA GLU A 141 9.10 -8.57 11.64
C GLU A 141 10.37 -8.86 12.44
N ARG A 142 11.40 -7.99 12.37
CA ARG A 142 12.61 -8.13 13.20
C ARG A 142 12.40 -7.79 14.68
N ARG A 143 11.53 -6.83 15.01
CA ARG A 143 11.18 -6.54 16.42
C ARG A 143 10.38 -7.67 17.04
N ARG A 144 9.56 -8.40 16.27
CA ARG A 144 8.94 -9.65 16.75
C ARG A 144 9.97 -10.71 17.08
N LEU A 145 10.98 -10.90 16.24
CA LEU A 145 12.08 -11.84 16.53
C LEU A 145 12.89 -11.43 17.77
N LEU A 146 13.14 -10.12 17.97
CA LEU A 146 13.79 -9.62 19.18
C LEU A 146 12.95 -9.78 20.45
N ILE A 147 11.62 -9.62 20.36
CA ILE A 147 10.71 -9.84 21.50
C ILE A 147 10.63 -11.33 21.84
N ILE A 148 10.60 -12.22 20.85
CA ILE A 148 10.59 -13.67 21.07
C ILE A 148 11.94 -14.14 21.68
N LEU A 149 13.06 -13.54 21.27
CA LEU A 149 14.38 -13.81 21.87
C LEU A 149 14.53 -13.22 23.28
N SER A 150 13.88 -12.11 23.62
CA SER A 150 13.89 -11.54 24.97
C SER A 150 12.91 -12.18 25.96
N SER A 151 12.05 -13.10 25.50
CA SER A 151 11.18 -13.91 26.38
C SER A 151 11.77 -15.29 26.72
N TRP A 152 13.02 -15.54 26.31
CA TRP A 152 13.80 -16.74 26.63
C TRP A 152 15.07 -16.43 27.45
N LEU A 153 15.14 -15.23 28.05
CA LEU A 153 16.14 -14.84 29.05
C LEU A 153 15.42 -14.37 30.32
#